data_AF-A0A5M9ZBB7-F1
#
_entry.id   AF-A0A5M9ZBB7-F1
#
_cell.length_a   1.000
_cell.length_b   1.000
_cell.length_c   1.000
_cell.angle_alpha   90.00
_cell.angle_beta   90.00
_cell.angle_gamma   90.00
#
_symmetry.space_group_name_H-M   'P 1'
#
loop_
_entity.id
_entity.type
_entity.pdbx_description
1 polymer ?
#
loop_
_entity_poly.entity_id
_entity_poly.type
_entity_poly.pdbx_seq_one_letter_code
_entity_poly.pdbx_strand_id
1 'polypeptide(L)'
;MIELERARYHWEFVFLGANIDAVQTADDFGIAPQCAADFHADGQGVESSFAAVSRAATAVRGGVRLEAASATAVFQDVREDYRSRGQSRRH
;
A
#
# COMPACT_ATOMS: atom_id res chain seq x y z
N MET A 1 -8.86 -8.30 -15.10
CA MET A 1 -7.59 -7.84 -15.70
C MET A 1 -6.43 -8.12 -14.74
N ILE A 2 -6.48 -7.58 -13.52
CA ILE A 2 -5.49 -7.76 -12.45
C ILE A 2 -5.24 -9.24 -12.08
N GLU A 3 -6.28 -10.06 -11.97
CA GLU A 3 -6.14 -11.48 -11.61
C GLU A 3 -5.44 -12.32 -12.69
N LEU A 4 -5.73 -12.04 -13.96
CA LEU A 4 -5.11 -12.73 -15.09
C LEU A 4 -3.62 -12.37 -15.20
N GLU A 5 -3.27 -11.11 -14.94
CA GLU A 5 -1.88 -10.63 -14.96
C GLU A 5 -1.08 -11.14 -13.75
N ARG A 6 -1.70 -11.23 -12.55
CA ARG A 6 -1.11 -11.92 -11.39
C ARG A 6 -0.79 -13.38 -11.69
N ALA A 7 -1.74 -14.11 -12.28
CA ALA A 7 -1.58 -15.55 -12.54
C ALA A 7 -0.60 -15.84 -13.69
N ARG A 8 -0.61 -15.02 -14.74
CA ARG A 8 0.14 -15.27 -15.97
C ARG A 8 1.54 -14.64 -15.98
N TYR A 9 1.70 -13.48 -15.36
CA TYR A 9 2.94 -12.70 -15.40
C TYR A 9 3.54 -12.45 -14.01
N HIS A 10 2.92 -12.97 -12.95
CA HIS A 10 3.37 -12.78 -11.57
C HIS A 10 3.49 -11.31 -11.16
N TRP A 11 2.66 -10.45 -11.74
CA TRP A 11 2.61 -9.03 -11.37
C TRP A 11 1.98 -8.87 -10.00
N GLU A 12 2.62 -8.09 -9.12
CA GLU A 12 2.06 -7.69 -7.84
C GLU A 12 1.60 -6.23 -7.94
N PHE A 13 0.39 -5.95 -7.45
CA PHE A 13 -0.21 -4.63 -7.55
C PHE A 13 -0.31 -3.99 -6.16
N VAL A 14 0.09 -2.72 -6.08
CA VAL A 14 0.00 -1.89 -4.88
C VAL A 14 -0.72 -0.60 -5.26
N PHE A 15 -1.66 -0.17 -4.42
CA PHE A 15 -2.39 1.08 -4.61
C PHE A 15 -2.07 2.06 -3.47
N LEU A 16 -1.54 3.24 -3.81
CA LEU A 16 -1.23 4.28 -2.84
C LEU A 16 -2.13 5.49 -3.10
N GLY A 17 -2.95 5.84 -2.11
CA GLY A 17 -3.86 6.97 -2.18
C GLY A 17 -3.35 8.14 -1.35
N ALA A 18 -3.12 9.28 -1.99
CA ALA A 18 -2.77 10.52 -1.31
C ALA A 18 -4.04 11.21 -0.82
N ASN A 19 -4.29 11.23 0.49
CA ASN A 19 -5.45 11.86 1.13
C ASN A 19 -6.84 11.38 0.61
N ILE A 20 -6.91 10.18 0.04
CA ILE A 20 -8.15 9.55 -0.46
C ILE A 20 -8.35 8.20 0.22
N ASP A 21 -9.56 7.64 0.13
CA ASP A 21 -9.82 6.25 0.53
C ASP A 21 -9.21 5.31 -0.52
N ALA A 22 -7.94 4.96 -0.31
CA ALA A 22 -7.17 4.11 -1.19
C ALA A 22 -7.70 2.68 -1.16
N VAL A 23 -8.28 2.26 -0.04
CA VAL A 23 -8.83 0.92 0.16
C VAL A 23 -10.10 0.73 -0.68
N GLN A 24 -11.05 1.64 -0.58
CA GLN A 24 -12.29 1.58 -1.36
C GLN A 24 -12.00 1.68 -2.86
N THR A 25 -11.10 2.57 -3.25
CA THR A 25 -10.71 2.74 -4.66
C THR A 25 -10.00 1.50 -5.19
N ALA A 26 -9.14 0.86 -4.39
CA ALA A 26 -8.43 -0.36 -4.76
C ALA A 26 -9.39 -1.56 -4.95
N ASP A 27 -10.46 -1.63 -4.16
CA ASP A 27 -11.49 -2.68 -4.29
C ASP A 27 -12.19 -2.62 -5.65
N ASP A 28 -12.48 -1.41 -6.15
CA ASP A 28 -13.04 -1.20 -7.50
C ASP A 28 -12.10 -1.71 -8.61
N PHE A 29 -10.78 -1.72 -8.35
CA PHE A 29 -9.78 -2.28 -9.26
C PHE A 29 -9.51 -3.77 -9.03
N GLY A 30 -10.08 -4.40 -8.00
CA GLY A 30 -9.79 -5.79 -7.62
C GLY A 30 -8.41 -5.96 -6.98
N ILE A 31 -7.85 -4.88 -6.42
CA ILE A 31 -6.62 -4.91 -5.63
C ILE A 31 -7.00 -5.16 -4.19
N ALA A 32 -6.39 -6.17 -3.58
CA ALA A 32 -6.73 -6.54 -2.22
C ALA A 32 -6.44 -5.38 -1.24
N PRO A 33 -7.30 -5.14 -0.23
CA PRO A 33 -7.22 -3.97 0.64
C PRO A 33 -5.89 -3.89 1.43
N GLN A 34 -5.31 -5.05 1.76
CA GLN A 34 -3.95 -5.20 2.27
C GLN A 34 -2.83 -4.61 1.40
N CYS A 35 -3.04 -4.51 0.08
CA CYS A 35 -2.10 -3.93 -0.88
C CYS A 35 -2.44 -2.46 -1.19
N ALA A 36 -3.44 -1.91 -0.51
CA ALA A 36 -3.80 -0.49 -0.57
C ALA A 36 -3.34 0.21 0.72
N ALA A 37 -2.84 1.44 0.59
CA ALA A 37 -2.51 2.28 1.72
C ALA A 37 -2.78 3.77 1.44
N ASP A 38 -3.41 4.42 2.42
CA ASP A 38 -3.59 5.86 2.45
C ASP A 38 -2.33 6.51 3.02
N PHE A 39 -1.91 7.62 2.43
CA PHE A 39 -0.79 8.41 2.96
C PHE A 39 -1.09 9.91 2.89
N HIS A 40 -0.45 10.67 3.77
CA HIS A 40 -0.53 12.14 3.72
C HIS A 40 0.38 12.67 2.62
N ALA A 41 -0.15 13.56 1.77
CA ALA A 41 0.61 14.19 0.69
C ALA A 41 1.61 15.26 1.19
N ASP A 42 2.46 14.91 2.13
CA ASP A 42 3.54 15.73 2.66
C ASP A 42 4.87 14.97 2.65
N GLY A 43 5.97 15.66 2.98
CA GLY A 43 7.31 15.08 2.88
C GLY A 43 7.47 13.77 3.66
N GLN A 44 6.92 13.71 4.87
CA GLN A 44 7.03 12.53 5.73
C GLN A 44 6.13 11.38 5.23
N GLY A 45 4.92 11.68 4.78
CA GLY A 45 4.00 10.67 4.23
C GLY A 45 4.48 10.11 2.90
N VAL A 46 5.08 10.95 2.04
CA VAL A 46 5.72 10.53 0.79
C VAL A 46 6.94 9.65 1.09
N GLU A 47 7.81 10.05 2.01
CA GLU A 47 8.99 9.28 2.39
C GLU A 47 8.62 7.89 2.93
N SER A 48 7.69 7.81 3.89
CA SER A 48 7.18 6.55 4.43
C SER A 48 6.56 5.66 3.35
N SER A 49 5.79 6.24 2.42
CA SER A 49 5.16 5.49 1.32
C SER A 49 6.19 4.88 0.38
N PHE A 50 7.19 5.66 -0.04
CA PHE A 50 8.27 5.17 -0.89
C PHE A 50 9.14 4.14 -0.17
N ALA A 51 9.39 4.31 1.13
CA ALA A 51 10.10 3.33 1.92
C ALA A 51 9.36 1.97 1.97
N ALA A 52 8.04 2.01 2.20
CA ALA A 52 7.20 0.80 2.18
C ALA A 52 7.20 0.12 0.81
N VAL A 53 7.03 0.88 -0.28
CA VAL A 53 7.12 0.33 -1.65
C VAL A 53 8.49 -0.27 -1.94
N SER A 54 9.57 0.36 -1.49
CA SER A 54 10.93 -0.16 -1.66
C SER A 54 11.14 -1.49 -0.92
N ARG A 55 10.59 -1.62 0.30
CA ARG A 55 10.56 -2.89 1.05
C ARG A 55 9.74 -3.95 0.30
N ALA A 56 8.55 -3.59 -0.19
CA ALA A 56 7.68 -4.47 -0.98
C ALA A 56 8.42 -5.00 -2.21
N ALA A 57 9.03 -4.11 -3.00
CA ALA A 57 9.77 -4.47 -4.20
C ALA A 57 10.98 -5.36 -3.89
N THR A 58 11.66 -5.12 -2.77
CA THR A 58 12.79 -5.96 -2.31
C THR A 58 12.32 -7.37 -1.93
N ALA A 59 11.21 -7.48 -1.21
CA ALA A 59 10.62 -8.77 -0.85
C ALA A 59 10.19 -9.57 -2.09
N VAL A 60 9.53 -8.91 -3.05
CA VAL A 60 9.11 -9.52 -4.32
C VAL A 60 10.32 -9.99 -5.13
N ARG A 61 11.40 -9.21 -5.22
CA ARG A 61 12.66 -9.65 -5.85
C ARG A 61 13.28 -10.86 -5.14
N GLY A 62 13.07 -10.98 -3.82
CA GLY A 62 13.48 -12.14 -3.01
C GLY A 62 12.58 -13.36 -3.13
N GLY A 63 11.53 -13.32 -3.98
CA GLY A 63 10.60 -14.42 -4.18
C GLY A 63 9.42 -14.45 -3.20
N VAL A 64 9.27 -13.44 -2.36
CA VAL A 64 8.11 -13.31 -1.46
C VAL A 64 6.93 -12.76 -2.28
N ARG A 65 5.81 -13.47 -2.28
CA ARG A 65 4.56 -12.94 -2.85
C ARG A 65 3.96 -11.90 -1.91
N LEU A 66 3.38 -10.84 -2.46
CA LEU A 66 2.64 -9.85 -1.68
C LEU A 66 1.24 -10.40 -1.36
N GLU A 67 1.22 -11.48 -0.59
CA GLU A 67 -0.01 -12.02 -0.02
C GLU A 67 -0.52 -11.10 1.11
N ALA A 68 -1.76 -11.35 1.55
CA ALA A 68 -2.47 -10.53 2.52
C ALA A 68 -1.64 -10.13 3.75
N ALA A 69 -0.93 -11.10 4.33
CA ALA A 69 -0.12 -10.92 5.52
C ALA A 69 1.14 -10.07 5.25
N SER A 70 1.87 -10.37 4.17
CA SER A 70 3.11 -9.67 3.81
C SER A 70 2.84 -8.23 3.39
N ALA A 71 1.78 -8.00 2.60
CA ALA A 71 1.37 -6.65 2.21
C ALA A 71 0.90 -5.84 3.43
N THR A 72 0.15 -6.46 4.35
CA THR A 72 -0.27 -5.80 5.59
C THR A 72 0.92 -5.35 6.43
N ALA A 73 1.94 -6.19 6.60
CA ALA A 73 3.14 -5.86 7.35
C ALA A 73 3.95 -4.72 6.70
N VAL A 74 4.09 -4.74 5.37
CA VAL A 74 4.90 -3.74 4.64
C VAL A 74 4.28 -2.35 4.68
N PHE A 75 2.95 -2.26 4.59
CA PHE A 75 2.23 -0.98 4.61
C PHE A 75 1.72 -0.57 6.00
N GLN A 76 2.01 -1.33 7.05
CA GLN A 76 1.57 -1.03 8.40
C GLN A 76 2.08 0.34 8.87
N ASP A 77 3.37 0.62 8.66
CA ASP A 77 4.00 1.89 9.05
C ASP A 77 3.31 3.10 8.38
N VAL A 78 2.95 2.97 7.09
CA VAL A 78 2.28 4.02 6.32
C VAL A 78 0.86 4.27 6.86
N ARG A 79 0.13 3.20 7.16
CA ARG A 79 -1.23 3.28 7.72
C ARG A 79 -1.22 3.89 9.12
N GLU A 80 -0.21 3.59 9.92
CA GLU A 80 -0.04 4.15 11.26
C GLU A 80 0.34 5.63 11.22
N ASP A 81 1.27 6.03 10.33
CA ASP A 81 1.58 7.45 10.07
C ASP A 81 0.31 8.21 9.65
N TYR A 82 -0.46 7.66 8.71
CA TYR A 82 -1.69 8.28 8.24
C TYR A 82 -2.71 8.49 9.37
N ARG A 83 -2.95 7.45 10.19
CA ARG A 83 -3.91 7.49 11.30
C ARG A 83 -3.47 8.43 12.43
N SER A 84 -2.21 8.34 12.85
CA SER A 84 -1.67 9.14 13.95
C SER A 84 -1.67 10.64 13.61
N ARG A 85 -1.35 10.98 12.36
CA ARG A 85 -1.27 12.38 11.91
C ARG A 85 -2.62 12.94 11.45
N GLY A 86 -3.57 12.09 11.06
CA GLY A 86 -4.96 12.46 10.79
C GLY A 86 -5.71 12.93 12.04
N GLN A 87 -5.36 12.41 13.23
CA GLN A 87 -5.96 12.83 14.50
C GLN A 87 -5.40 14.17 15.04
N SER A 88 -4.17 14.52 14.66
CA SER A 88 -3.48 15.72 15.15
C SER A 88 -3.99 17.04 14.51
N ARG A 89 -4.77 16.98 13.42
CA ARG A 89 -5.36 18.16 12.75
C ARG A 89 -6.78 18.51 13.22
N ARG A 90 -7.32 17.83 14.25
CA ARG A 90 -8.56 18.22 14.93
C ARG A 90 -8.22 19.03 16.19
N HIS A 91 -7.86 20.30 16.02
CA HIS A 91 -7.87 21.28 17.11
C HIS A 91 -8.17 22.68 16.57
#